data_AF-A0A1Q3PCQ2-F1
#
_entry.id   AF-A0A1Q3PCQ2-F1
#
_cell.length_a   1.000
_cell.length_b   1.000
_cell.length_c   1.000
_cell.angle_alpha   90.00
_cell.angle_beta   90.00
_cell.angle_gamma   90.00
#
_symmetry.space_group_name_H-M   'P 1'
#
loop_
_entity.id
_entity.type
_entity.pdbx_description
1 polymer ?
#
loop_
_entity_poly.entity_id
_entity_poly.type
_entity_poly.pdbx_seq_one_letter_code
_entity_poly.pdbx_strand_id
1 'polypeptide(L)'
;MKTFLAACALALCHFHPTSAQTQSNTREVRGKGKIINKTFSVATFEAIEIEQFPANVEIQVTDQPPSLHISLDENLLSQLSVKSENDILKLALKDPDNREFWITKEDTMVRS
;
A
#
# COMPACT_ATOMS: atom_id res chain seq x y z
N MET A 1 -42.48 -34.53 52.40
CA MET A 1 -41.05 -34.55 52.80
C MET A 1 -40.29 -35.43 51.82
N LYS A 2 -39.37 -34.83 51.06
CA LYS A 2 -38.03 -35.32 50.71
C LYS A 2 -37.56 -34.57 49.45
N THR A 3 -36.67 -33.63 49.73
CA THR A 3 -35.70 -32.97 48.85
C THR A 3 -34.73 -33.97 48.21
N PHE A 4 -33.73 -33.43 47.49
CA PHE A 4 -32.58 -34.06 46.80
C PHE A 4 -32.79 -34.18 45.28
N LEU A 5 -31.87 -33.82 44.40
CA LEU A 5 -30.60 -33.09 44.46
C LEU A 5 -30.26 -32.70 42.99
N ALA A 6 -29.44 -31.67 42.82
CA ALA A 6 -28.95 -31.13 41.56
C ALA A 6 -28.27 -32.15 40.62
N ALA A 7 -28.33 -31.88 39.31
CA ALA A 7 -27.26 -32.19 38.37
C ALA A 7 -27.25 -31.15 37.22
N CYS A 8 -26.30 -30.23 37.32
CA CYS A 8 -25.96 -29.25 36.30
C CYS A 8 -25.14 -29.97 35.22
N ALA A 9 -25.69 -30.15 34.01
CA ALA A 9 -24.94 -30.67 32.87
C ALA A 9 -24.51 -29.50 31.99
N LEU A 10 -23.29 -29.00 32.26
CA LEU A 10 -22.52 -28.12 31.40
C LEU A 10 -22.26 -28.85 30.06
N ALA A 11 -23.10 -28.58 29.05
CA ALA A 11 -22.78 -28.94 27.68
C ALA A 11 -21.69 -27.97 27.19
N LEU A 12 -20.46 -28.47 27.21
CA LEU A 12 -19.26 -27.81 26.72
C LEU A 12 -19.47 -27.30 25.29
N CYS A 13 -19.31 -26.00 25.15
CA CYS A 13 -19.11 -25.29 23.90
C CYS A 13 -17.99 -25.95 23.09
N HIS A 14 -18.31 -26.57 21.96
CA HIS A 14 -17.34 -26.81 20.89
C HIS A 14 -17.58 -25.79 19.77
N PHE A 15 -17.37 -24.52 20.11
CA PHE A 15 -16.98 -23.54 19.11
C PHE A 15 -15.58 -23.94 18.65
N HIS A 16 -15.48 -24.60 17.50
CA HIS A 16 -14.24 -24.63 16.76
C HIS A 16 -14.06 -23.23 16.18
N PRO A 17 -13.10 -22.41 16.64
CA PRO A 17 -12.71 -21.26 15.85
C PRO A 17 -12.05 -21.83 14.59
N THR A 18 -12.80 -21.85 13.49
CA THR A 18 -12.21 -21.97 12.16
C THR A 18 -11.38 -20.71 11.95
N SER A 19 -10.15 -20.73 12.46
CA SER A 19 -9.11 -19.79 12.09
C SER A 19 -8.79 -20.07 10.62
N ALA A 20 -9.60 -19.51 9.73
CA ALA A 20 -9.21 -19.31 8.34
C ALA A 20 -8.08 -18.27 8.36
N GLN A 21 -6.86 -18.74 8.62
CA GLN A 21 -5.67 -18.02 8.20
C GLN A 21 -5.61 -18.16 6.68
N THR A 22 -6.38 -17.33 5.99
CA THR A 22 -6.09 -16.99 4.60
C THR A 22 -4.79 -16.20 4.66
N GLN A 23 -3.66 -16.92 4.61
CA GLN A 23 -2.36 -16.33 4.38
C GLN A 23 -2.46 -15.75 2.96
N SER A 24 -2.78 -14.46 2.85
CA SER A 24 -2.77 -13.79 1.56
C SER A 24 -1.32 -13.89 1.07
N ASN A 25 -1.12 -14.46 -0.11
CA ASN A 25 0.20 -14.53 -0.76
C ASN A 25 0.63 -13.14 -1.27
N THR A 26 0.21 -12.07 -0.58
CA THR A 26 0.46 -10.68 -0.93
C THR A 26 1.90 -10.38 -0.53
N ARG A 27 2.75 -10.16 -1.53
CA ARG A 27 4.17 -9.90 -1.33
C ARG A 27 4.36 -8.53 -0.66
N GLU A 28 5.19 -8.45 0.37
CA GLU A 28 5.65 -7.15 0.88
C GLU A 28 6.77 -6.63 -0.02
N VAL A 29 6.66 -5.39 -0.49
CA VAL A 29 7.74 -4.68 -1.19
C VAL A 29 8.21 -3.53 -0.32
N ARG A 30 9.42 -3.63 0.21
CA ARG A 30 10.00 -2.65 1.10
C ARG A 30 10.98 -1.72 0.37
N GLY A 31 10.92 -0.44 0.69
CA GLY A 31 11.94 0.53 0.30
C GLY A 31 13.31 0.19 0.90
N LYS A 32 14.40 0.35 0.15
CA LYS A 32 15.76 0.03 0.61
C LYS A 32 16.58 1.24 1.09
N GLY A 33 15.93 2.41 1.25
CA GLY A 33 16.55 3.65 1.71
C GLY A 33 17.47 4.34 0.69
N LYS A 34 17.72 3.74 -0.48
CA LYS A 34 18.49 4.36 -1.57
C LYS A 34 17.56 5.16 -2.46
N ILE A 35 17.43 6.46 -2.17
CA ILE A 35 16.60 7.40 -2.92
C ILE A 35 17.24 7.73 -4.28
N ILE A 36 16.42 7.73 -5.32
CA ILE A 36 16.75 8.25 -6.66
C ILE A 36 15.75 9.34 -7.06
N ASN A 37 16.16 10.19 -8.00
CA ASN A 37 15.33 11.25 -8.56
C ASN A 37 15.10 10.99 -10.05
N LYS A 38 13.84 11.09 -10.49
CA LYS A 38 13.44 10.95 -11.89
C LYS A 38 12.53 12.09 -12.30
N THR A 39 12.75 12.58 -13.51
CA THR A 39 11.90 13.60 -14.13
C THR A 39 11.23 13.00 -15.36
N PHE A 40 9.91 13.15 -15.45
CA PHE A 40 9.10 12.72 -16.57
C PHE A 40 8.45 13.94 -17.21
N SER A 41 8.52 14.05 -18.53
CA SER A 41 7.63 14.94 -19.27
C SER A 41 6.23 14.34 -19.24
N VAL A 42 5.24 15.11 -18.86
CA VAL A 42 3.84 14.67 -18.77
C VAL A 42 2.95 15.56 -19.64
N ALA A 43 1.79 15.05 -20.04
CA ALA A 43 0.78 15.89 -20.69
C ALA A 43 0.21 16.90 -19.68
N THR A 44 -0.48 17.93 -20.18
CA THR A 44 -1.32 18.78 -19.32
C THR A 44 -2.35 17.93 -18.59
N PHE A 45 -2.62 18.29 -17.34
CA PHE A 45 -3.58 17.60 -16.48
C PHE A 45 -4.31 18.62 -15.59
N GLU A 46 -5.53 18.28 -15.20
CA GLU A 46 -6.36 19.08 -14.30
C GLU A 46 -6.48 18.43 -12.92
N ALA A 47 -6.20 17.13 -12.81
CA ALA A 47 -6.24 16.39 -11.57
C ALA A 47 -5.07 15.40 -11.45
N ILE A 48 -4.75 15.05 -10.21
CA ILE A 48 -3.75 14.05 -9.85
C ILE A 48 -4.44 12.95 -9.05
N GLU A 49 -4.23 11.71 -9.46
CA GLU A 49 -4.73 10.51 -8.78
C GLU A 49 -3.55 9.67 -8.31
N ILE A 50 -3.52 9.32 -7.02
CA ILE A 50 -2.42 8.58 -6.40
C ILE A 50 -2.95 7.30 -5.78
N GLU A 51 -2.40 6.16 -6.20
CA GLU A 51 -2.76 4.85 -5.69
C GLU A 51 -1.57 4.16 -5.02
N GLN A 52 -1.84 3.49 -3.88
CA GLN A 52 -0.94 2.52 -3.23
C GLN A 52 0.37 3.07 -2.64
N PHE A 53 0.52 4.38 -2.41
CA PHE A 53 1.59 4.90 -1.56
C PHE A 53 1.26 6.26 -0.93
N PRO A 54 1.72 6.51 0.31
CA PRO A 54 1.67 7.82 0.91
C PRO A 54 2.72 8.73 0.24
N ALA A 55 2.30 9.49 -0.76
CA ALA A 55 3.12 10.48 -1.42
C ALA A 55 3.11 11.81 -0.66
N ASN A 56 4.26 12.48 -0.56
CA ASN A 56 4.29 13.91 -0.30
C ASN A 56 4.27 14.62 -1.65
N VAL A 57 3.23 15.42 -1.91
CA VAL A 57 2.96 16.01 -3.23
C VAL A 57 3.12 17.51 -3.13
N GLU A 58 3.98 18.06 -3.96
CA GLU A 58 4.11 19.50 -4.18
C GLU A 58 3.68 19.83 -5.61
N ILE A 59 2.83 20.85 -5.76
CA ILE A 59 2.33 21.30 -7.07
C ILE A 59 2.82 22.73 -7.29
N GLN A 60 3.48 22.94 -8.42
CA GLN A 60 3.93 24.26 -8.86
C GLN A 60 3.26 24.59 -10.19
N VAL A 61 2.55 25.73 -10.23
CA VAL A 61 1.95 26.25 -11.46
C VAL A 61 2.92 27.23 -12.08
N THR A 62 3.36 26.95 -13.30
CA THR A 62 4.36 27.76 -14.02
C THR A 62 4.01 27.82 -15.51
N ASP A 63 4.65 28.72 -16.25
CA ASP A 63 4.52 28.82 -17.71
C ASP A 63 5.38 27.79 -18.47
N GLN A 64 6.06 26.88 -17.76
CA GLN A 64 6.91 25.85 -18.35
C GLN A 64 6.07 24.64 -18.78
N PRO A 65 6.56 23.82 -19.73
CA PRO A 65 5.92 22.55 -20.07
C PRO A 65 5.70 21.66 -18.83
N PRO A 66 4.54 21.01 -18.68
CA PRO A 66 4.26 20.14 -17.54
C PRO A 66 5.31 19.06 -17.36
N SER A 67 5.80 18.93 -16.14
CA SER A 67 6.77 17.91 -15.78
C SER A 67 6.50 17.38 -14.38
N LEU A 68 6.89 16.12 -14.17
CA LEU A 68 6.75 15.41 -12.91
C LEU A 68 8.13 15.05 -12.39
N HIS A 69 8.46 15.53 -11.20
CA HIS A 69 9.65 15.14 -10.47
C HIS A 69 9.27 14.17 -9.35
N ILE A 70 9.86 12.96 -9.35
CA ILE A 70 9.63 11.95 -8.32
C ILE A 70 10.94 11.55 -7.67
N SER A 71 10.93 11.59 -6.33
CA SER A 71 11.94 10.97 -5.48
C SER A 71 11.36 9.72 -4.83
N LEU A 72 12.02 8.57 -5.02
CA LEU A 72 11.61 7.28 -4.45
C LEU A 72 12.80 6.35 -4.28
N ASP A 73 12.63 5.25 -3.54
CA ASP A 73 13.66 4.22 -3.45
C ASP A 73 13.91 3.54 -4.81
N GLU A 74 15.18 3.34 -5.16
CA GLU A 74 15.62 2.78 -6.44
C GLU A 74 14.91 1.47 -6.79
N ASN A 75 14.67 0.62 -5.80
CA ASN A 75 14.06 -0.69 -6.00
C ASN A 75 12.54 -0.64 -6.24
N LEU A 76 11.91 0.52 -6.09
CA LEU A 76 10.50 0.75 -6.36
C LEU A 76 10.26 1.34 -7.76
N LEU A 77 11.32 1.77 -8.46
CA LEU A 77 11.20 2.38 -9.78
C LEU A 77 10.52 1.48 -10.80
N SER A 78 10.79 0.17 -10.75
CA SER A 78 10.18 -0.80 -11.68
C SER A 78 8.67 -0.98 -11.48
N GLN A 79 8.15 -0.59 -10.32
CA GLN A 79 6.74 -0.64 -9.99
C GLN A 79 6.04 0.70 -10.30
N LEU A 80 6.80 1.77 -10.52
CA LEU A 80 6.24 3.10 -10.76
C LEU A 80 5.54 3.15 -12.12
N SER A 81 4.22 3.36 -12.07
CA SER A 81 3.38 3.64 -13.22
C SER A 81 3.02 5.11 -13.22
N VAL A 82 3.42 5.80 -14.30
CA VAL A 82 3.03 7.19 -14.60
C VAL A 82 2.21 7.17 -15.87
N LYS A 83 0.94 7.58 -15.80
CA LYS A 83 0.04 7.63 -16.95
C LYS A 83 -0.75 8.93 -16.98
N SER A 84 -0.94 9.49 -18.16
CA SER A 84 -1.85 10.62 -18.40
C SER A 84 -3.04 10.12 -19.20
N GLU A 85 -4.25 10.23 -18.65
CA GLU A 85 -5.49 9.77 -19.29
C GLU A 85 -6.65 10.67 -18.85
N ASN A 86 -7.48 11.13 -19.80
CA ASN A 86 -8.65 11.99 -19.54
C ASN A 86 -8.32 13.22 -18.68
N ASP A 87 -7.21 13.90 -18.98
CA ASP A 87 -6.72 15.07 -18.24
C ASP A 87 -6.37 14.78 -16.76
N ILE A 88 -6.21 13.50 -16.39
CA ILE A 88 -5.77 13.06 -15.06
C ILE A 88 -4.36 12.47 -15.16
N LEU A 89 -3.46 12.96 -14.30
CA LEU A 89 -2.16 12.34 -14.06
C LEU A 89 -2.30 11.25 -12.99
N LYS A 90 -2.22 9.99 -13.42
CA LYS A 90 -2.33 8.82 -12.55
C LYS A 90 -0.94 8.32 -12.15
N LEU A 91 -0.69 8.30 -10.85
CA LEU A 91 0.56 7.84 -10.23
C LEU A 91 0.25 6.62 -9.36
N ALA A 92 0.90 5.50 -9.63
CA ALA A 92 0.69 4.29 -8.86
C ALA A 92 1.97 3.47 -8.76
N LEU A 93 2.09 2.70 -7.69
CA LEU A 93 3.03 1.59 -7.63
C LEU A 93 2.26 0.30 -7.95
N LYS A 94 2.60 -0.35 -9.06
CA LYS A 94 1.95 -1.56 -9.57
C LYS A 94 2.99 -2.64 -9.84
N ASP A 95 2.66 -3.90 -9.52
CA ASP A 95 3.50 -5.02 -9.88
C ASP A 95 3.42 -5.22 -11.40
N PRO A 96 4.54 -5.38 -12.13
CA PRO A 96 4.51 -5.61 -13.57
C PRO A 96 3.68 -6.83 -13.99
N ASP A 97 3.56 -7.84 -13.11
CA ASP A 97 2.75 -9.03 -13.33
C ASP A 97 1.32 -8.89 -12.77
N ASN A 98 0.93 -7.66 -12.39
CA ASN A 98 -0.36 -7.31 -11.80
C ASN A 98 -0.72 -8.12 -10.54
N ARG A 99 0.29 -8.51 -9.77
CA ARG A 99 0.12 -9.19 -8.49
C ARG A 99 -0.15 -8.18 -7.37
N GLU A 100 -0.96 -8.58 -6.40
CA GLU A 100 -1.18 -7.78 -5.20
C GLU A 100 0.08 -7.73 -4.34
N PHE A 101 0.44 -6.52 -3.92
CA PHE A 101 1.53 -6.27 -2.99
C PHE A 101 1.19 -5.06 -2.11
N TRP A 102 1.95 -4.88 -1.04
CA TRP A 102 1.83 -3.73 -0.16
C TRP A 102 3.22 -3.17 0.12
N ILE A 103 3.27 -1.85 0.34
CA ILE A 103 4.51 -1.11 0.45
C ILE A 103 4.69 -0.65 1.88
N THR A 104 5.85 -0.98 2.43
CA THR A 104 6.27 -0.53 3.75
C THR A 104 7.46 0.40 3.62
N LYS A 105 7.45 1.47 4.44
CA LYS A 105 8.62 2.31 4.63
C LYS A 105 9.64 1.56 5.49
N GLU A 106 10.93 1.74 5.21
CA GLU A 106 11.95 1.30 6.15
C GLU A 106 11.84 2.11 7.46
N ASP A 107 11.55 1.44 8.57
CA ASP A 107 11.76 1.99 9.90
C ASP A 107 13.27 1.98 10.18
N THR A 108 13.96 3.04 9.77
CA THR A 108 15.33 3.24 10.22
C THR A 108 15.28 3.56 11.72
N MET A 109 15.51 2.56 12.58
CA MET A 109 15.85 2.80 13.99
C MET A 109 17.15 3.61 14.00
N VAL A 110 17.04 4.92 14.21
CA VAL A 110 18.18 5.75 14.59
C VAL A 110 18.59 5.29 15.99
N ARG A 111 19.59 4.41 16.08
CA ARG A 111 20.29 4.17 17.34
C ARG A 111 21.16 5.39 17.60
N SER A 112 20.73 6.21 18.57
CA SER A 112 21.53 7.25 19.22
C SER A 112 22.70 6.67 19.99
#